data_AF-A0A1Y4CXE6-F1
#
_entry.id   AF-A0A1Y4CXE6-F1
#
_cell.length_a   1.000
_cell.length_b   1.000
_cell.length_c   1.000
_cell.angle_alpha   90.00
_cell.angle_beta   90.00
_cell.angle_gamma   90.00
#
_symmetry.space_group_name_H-M   'P 1'
#
loop_
_entity.id
_entity.type
_entity.pdbx_description
1 polymer ?
#
loop_
_entity_poly.entity_id
_entity_poly.type
_entity_poly.pdbx_seq_one_letter_code
_entity_poly.pdbx_strand_id
1 'polypeptide(L)'
;MALQTQVNIDLPLAVAGQKATPDQSVYTPINYVADENGVKVGTFCWAGTEAGVATATTTGTAAPLGFVERVISTYIYDVLDGATETVREGQGLTIAVRGDYYVQTSEAATVGGQVYVDKTNGKILAAAGSNGIAAPGWVFKTAGSANDMVIISNWSVPAGSTGGGSGGPVDLSNVTGTLGVANGGTGATTAEAARTALGLGDIATQNTPLPVANGGTGATDAANARTNLGAAASE
;
A
#
# COMPACT_ATOMS: atom_id res chain seq x y z
N MET A 1 46.33 -4.00 4.89
CA MET A 1 45.60 -3.48 3.71
C MET A 1 45.92 -4.37 2.53
N ALA A 2 44.96 -5.20 2.08
CA ALA A 2 45.13 -5.92 0.83
C ALA A 2 45.01 -4.92 -0.32
N LEU A 3 45.89 -5.02 -1.32
CA LEU A 3 45.83 -4.18 -2.51
C LEU A 3 44.58 -4.54 -3.32
N GLN A 4 43.94 -3.53 -3.92
CA GLN A 4 42.79 -3.69 -4.80
C GLN A 4 43.17 -4.64 -5.95
N THR A 5 42.47 -5.77 -6.06
CA THR A 5 42.78 -6.84 -7.02
C THR A 5 42.12 -6.67 -8.38
N GLN A 6 41.16 -5.74 -8.50
CA GLN A 6 40.44 -5.44 -9.74
C GLN A 6 40.02 -3.97 -9.79
N VAL A 7 40.15 -3.34 -10.96
CA VAL A 7 39.61 -2.00 -11.26
C VAL A 7 38.52 -2.19 -12.30
N ASN A 8 37.29 -1.78 -11.95
CA ASN A 8 36.19 -1.74 -12.91
C ASN A 8 36.38 -0.54 -13.85
N ILE A 9 36.30 -0.77 -15.15
CA ILE A 9 36.44 0.26 -16.19
C ILE A 9 35.11 0.92 -16.55
N ASP A 10 33.99 0.29 -16.20
CA ASP A 10 32.65 0.82 -16.46
C ASP A 10 32.20 1.71 -15.30
N LEU A 11 31.63 2.87 -15.63
CA LEU A 11 31.04 3.75 -14.62
C LEU A 11 29.77 3.08 -14.05
N PRO A 12 29.62 2.98 -12.72
CA PRO A 12 28.39 2.48 -12.14
C PRO A 12 27.24 3.45 -12.45
N LEU A 13 26.05 2.91 -12.72
CA LEU A 13 24.86 3.70 -13.04
C LEU A 13 24.57 4.75 -11.95
N ALA A 14 24.69 4.36 -10.68
CA ALA A 14 24.53 5.22 -9.51
C ALA A 14 25.13 4.55 -8.25
N VAL A 15 25.17 5.29 -7.14
CA VAL A 15 25.48 4.75 -5.80
C VAL A 15 24.19 4.60 -4.99
N ALA A 16 24.10 3.58 -4.13
CA ALA A 16 22.96 3.39 -3.24
C ALA A 16 22.74 4.61 -2.33
N GLY A 17 21.49 5.06 -2.23
CA GLY A 17 21.13 6.27 -1.47
C GLY A 17 21.21 7.56 -2.26
N GLN A 18 21.69 7.53 -3.51
CA GLN A 18 21.71 8.71 -4.40
C GLN A 18 20.30 9.05 -4.88
N LYS A 19 19.99 10.35 -4.96
CA LYS A 19 18.75 10.81 -5.58
C LYS A 19 18.70 10.46 -7.07
N ALA A 20 17.55 9.96 -7.53
CA ALA A 20 17.33 9.69 -8.95
C ALA A 20 16.86 10.93 -9.73
N THR A 21 16.16 11.85 -9.05
CA THR A 21 15.69 13.13 -9.60
C THR A 21 16.16 14.26 -8.67
N PRO A 22 16.74 15.36 -9.18
CA PRO A 22 17.03 16.52 -8.35
C PRO A 22 15.73 17.14 -7.80
N ASP A 23 15.78 17.56 -6.54
CA ASP A 23 14.77 18.40 -5.86
C ASP A 23 13.37 17.79 -5.61
N GLN A 24 13.22 16.47 -5.69
CA GLN A 24 11.97 15.78 -5.32
C GLN A 24 12.16 14.90 -4.09
N SER A 25 12.35 15.50 -2.91
CA SER A 25 12.46 14.74 -1.66
C SER A 25 11.83 15.46 -0.48
N VAL A 26 11.15 14.70 0.38
CA VAL A 26 10.55 15.18 1.63
C VAL A 26 11.19 14.44 2.78
N TYR A 27 11.66 15.17 3.78
CA TYR A 27 12.40 14.62 4.92
C TYR A 27 11.58 14.58 6.20
N THR A 28 12.10 13.86 7.19
CA THR A 28 11.57 13.92 8.55
C THR A 28 11.71 15.35 9.13
N PRO A 29 10.75 15.82 9.95
CA PRO A 29 10.82 17.15 10.55
C PRO A 29 11.88 17.27 11.66
N ILE A 30 12.43 16.14 12.10
CA ILE A 30 13.46 16.04 13.13
C ILE A 30 14.76 15.55 12.48
N ASN A 31 15.88 16.12 12.92
CA ASN A 31 17.20 15.64 12.58
C ASN A 31 17.54 14.44 13.47
N TYR A 32 17.45 13.25 12.91
CA TYR A 32 17.84 12.03 13.62
C TYR A 32 19.35 11.84 13.60
N VAL A 33 19.89 11.16 14.61
CA VAL A 33 21.27 10.69 14.63
C VAL A 33 21.34 9.17 14.53
N ALA A 34 22.42 8.62 13.99
CA ALA A 34 22.62 7.18 13.93
C ALA A 34 22.85 6.58 15.33
N ASP A 35 22.38 5.35 15.53
CA ASP A 35 22.62 4.54 16.73
C ASP A 35 24.08 4.05 16.83
N GLU A 36 24.39 3.37 17.94
CA GLU A 36 25.72 2.81 18.24
C GLU A 36 26.24 1.86 17.15
N ASN A 37 25.34 1.15 16.46
CA ASN A 37 25.70 0.23 15.38
C ASN A 37 25.98 0.93 14.04
N GLY A 38 25.64 2.22 13.95
CA GLY A 38 25.66 2.98 12.71
C GLY A 38 24.55 2.56 11.75
N VAL A 39 24.22 3.46 10.83
CA VAL A 39 23.17 3.24 9.82
C VAL A 39 23.74 3.40 8.43
N LYS A 40 23.51 2.41 7.57
CA LYS A 40 24.00 2.42 6.20
C LYS A 40 23.18 3.36 5.32
N VAL A 41 23.83 4.19 4.51
CA VAL A 41 23.11 4.97 3.49
C VAL A 41 22.57 4.04 2.40
N GLY A 42 21.46 4.43 1.79
CA GLY A 42 20.78 3.59 0.81
C GLY A 42 19.97 2.44 1.44
N THR A 43 19.70 2.50 2.75
CA THR A 43 18.82 1.56 3.47
C THR A 43 17.68 2.30 4.14
N PHE A 44 16.64 1.57 4.58
CA PHE A 44 15.60 2.13 5.43
C PHE A 44 15.98 2.00 6.90
N CYS A 45 15.46 2.90 7.73
CA CYS A 45 15.70 2.93 9.16
C CYS A 45 14.39 3.03 9.95
N TRP A 46 14.49 2.75 11.25
CA TRP A 46 13.42 2.89 12.23
C TRP A 46 13.84 3.88 13.32
N ALA A 47 12.86 4.42 14.04
CA ALA A 47 13.15 5.14 15.27
C ALA A 47 13.76 4.17 16.29
N GLY A 48 14.89 4.57 16.89
CA GLY A 48 15.51 3.85 18.00
C GLY A 48 14.72 4.01 19.30
N THR A 49 15.23 3.39 20.36
CA THR A 49 14.65 3.47 21.71
C THR A 49 14.69 4.90 22.25
N GLU A 50 15.78 5.61 21.97
CA GLU A 50 16.00 7.00 22.40
C GLU A 50 15.40 7.98 21.39
N ALA A 51 14.76 9.04 21.90
CA ALA A 51 14.15 10.07 21.06
C ALA A 51 15.21 10.78 20.22
N GLY A 52 14.99 10.85 18.90
CA GLY A 52 15.93 11.47 17.96
C GLY A 52 17.06 10.55 17.48
N VAL A 53 17.08 9.27 17.90
CA VAL A 53 18.01 8.27 17.37
C VAL A 53 17.29 7.40 16.33
N ALA A 54 17.98 7.04 15.25
CA ALA A 54 17.50 6.09 14.25
C ALA A 54 18.44 4.89 14.14
N THR A 55 17.85 3.72 13.87
CA THR A 55 18.54 2.44 13.80
C THR A 55 18.21 1.72 12.49
N ALA A 56 19.14 0.88 12.01
CA ALA A 56 18.93 0.05 10.82
C ALA A 56 18.13 -1.24 11.10
N THR A 57 17.70 -1.46 12.35
CA THR A 57 17.07 -2.72 12.76
C THR A 57 15.77 -2.49 13.51
N THR A 58 14.89 -3.50 13.50
CA THR A 58 13.71 -3.53 14.37
C THR A 58 13.34 -4.96 14.73
N THR A 59 12.83 -5.16 15.95
CA THR A 59 12.23 -6.43 16.39
C THR A 59 10.73 -6.47 16.15
N GLY A 60 10.12 -5.33 15.82
CA GLY A 60 8.69 -5.19 15.59
C GLY A 60 8.26 -5.43 14.15
N THR A 61 6.99 -5.13 13.89
CA THR A 61 6.37 -5.18 12.55
C THR A 61 5.99 -3.79 12.04
N ALA A 62 6.46 -2.74 12.71
CA ALA A 62 6.16 -1.36 12.36
C ALA A 62 6.86 -0.98 11.05
N ALA A 63 6.15 -0.21 10.22
CA ALA A 63 6.71 0.33 8.99
C ALA A 63 7.97 1.17 9.27
N PRO A 64 8.94 1.18 8.35
CA PRO A 64 10.15 1.99 8.50
C PRO A 64 9.82 3.48 8.58
N LEU A 65 10.63 4.23 9.33
CA LEU A 65 10.50 5.68 9.50
C LEU A 65 10.73 6.40 8.16
N GLY A 66 11.73 5.94 7.40
CA GLY A 66 12.04 6.47 6.09
C GLY A 66 13.34 5.89 5.51
N PHE A 67 13.70 6.40 4.33
CA PHE A 67 14.86 6.00 3.58
C PHE A 67 16.07 6.88 3.90
N VAL A 68 17.23 6.30 4.16
CA VAL A 68 18.45 7.05 4.47
C VAL A 68 19.13 7.49 3.19
N GLU A 69 19.06 8.80 2.92
CA GLU A 69 19.75 9.41 1.79
C GLU A 69 21.25 9.45 2.02
N ARG A 70 22.00 9.29 0.93
CA ARG A 70 23.43 9.52 0.91
C ARG A 70 23.76 11.01 0.87
N VAL A 71 24.48 11.49 1.88
CA VAL A 71 25.01 12.86 1.95
C VAL A 71 26.54 12.82 2.01
N ILE A 72 27.21 13.73 1.30
CA ILE A 72 28.68 13.75 1.18
C ILE A 72 29.38 14.20 2.48
N SER A 73 28.64 14.71 3.46
CA SER A 73 29.17 15.34 4.69
C SER A 73 29.38 14.38 5.87
N THR A 74 29.53 13.08 5.64
CA THR A 74 29.82 12.10 6.71
C THR A 74 31.31 12.02 6.97
N TYR A 75 31.74 12.19 8.23
CA TYR A 75 33.15 12.18 8.58
C TYR A 75 33.64 10.78 8.96
N ILE A 76 34.85 10.45 8.51
CA ILE A 76 35.63 9.30 8.98
C ILE A 76 36.68 9.85 9.95
N TYR A 77 36.67 9.39 11.20
CA TYR A 77 37.53 9.94 12.26
C TYR A 77 38.97 9.39 12.22
N ASP A 78 39.15 8.21 11.65
CA ASP A 78 40.46 7.57 11.52
C ASP A 78 40.82 7.38 10.04
N VAL A 79 42.02 7.84 9.67
CA VAL A 79 42.57 7.75 8.32
C VAL A 79 42.80 6.30 7.86
N LEU A 80 42.84 5.36 8.80
CA LEU A 80 42.97 3.92 8.52
C LEU A 80 41.61 3.21 8.39
N ASP A 81 40.53 3.89 8.77
CA ASP A 81 39.19 3.32 8.73
C ASP A 81 38.66 3.34 7.29
N GLY A 82 37.96 2.28 6.91
CA GLY A 82 37.51 2.10 5.53
C GLY A 82 36.51 3.17 5.11
N ALA A 83 36.42 3.41 3.80
CA ALA A 83 35.30 4.14 3.21
C ALA A 83 34.03 3.27 3.35
N THR A 84 33.37 3.39 4.50
CA THR A 84 32.09 2.71 4.72
C THR A 84 30.99 3.68 4.35
N GLU A 85 30.02 3.22 3.56
CA GLU A 85 28.74 3.90 3.33
C GLU A 85 27.84 3.82 4.60
N THR A 86 28.45 3.77 5.79
CA THR A 86 27.78 3.70 7.09
C THR A 86 28.03 4.99 7.84
N VAL A 87 26.93 5.64 8.22
CA VAL A 87 26.92 6.79 9.11
C VAL A 87 27.15 6.27 10.53
N ARG A 88 28.21 6.73 11.18
CA ARG A 88 28.59 6.26 12.53
C ARG A 88 27.69 6.89 13.60
N GLU A 89 27.70 6.29 14.78
CA GLU A 89 26.94 6.76 15.94
C GLU A 89 27.03 8.28 16.16
N GLY A 90 25.88 8.89 16.48
CA GLY A 90 25.79 10.30 16.82
C GLY A 90 25.91 11.27 15.63
N GLN A 91 26.21 10.78 14.42
CA GLN A 91 26.19 11.59 13.22
C GLN A 91 24.77 11.75 12.68
N GLY A 92 24.48 12.94 12.12
CA GLY A 92 23.17 13.27 11.58
C GLY A 92 22.79 12.42 10.36
N LEU A 93 21.56 11.93 10.37
CA LEU A 93 20.95 11.16 9.28
C LEU A 93 19.93 12.01 8.53
N THR A 94 20.05 12.00 7.21
CA THR A 94 19.05 12.59 6.32
C THR A 94 18.04 11.52 5.92
N ILE A 95 16.90 11.50 6.61
CA ILE A 95 15.87 10.48 6.42
C ILE A 95 14.75 11.03 5.53
N ALA A 96 14.61 10.45 4.35
CA ALA A 96 13.57 10.77 3.39
C ALA A 96 12.30 9.97 3.65
N VAL A 97 11.20 10.68 3.87
CA VAL A 97 9.84 10.12 3.95
C VAL A 97 9.26 9.94 2.54
N ARG A 98 9.63 10.82 1.60
CA ARG A 98 9.26 10.72 0.18
C ARG A 98 10.40 11.10 -0.75
N GLY A 99 10.42 10.51 -1.93
CA GLY A 99 11.33 10.91 -3.01
C GLY A 99 11.64 9.78 -3.99
N ASP A 100 12.55 10.08 -4.93
CA ASP A 100 13.07 9.13 -5.90
C ASP A 100 14.52 8.81 -5.60
N TYR A 101 14.82 7.53 -5.37
CA TYR A 101 16.15 7.10 -4.95
C TYR A 101 16.65 5.88 -5.70
N TYR A 102 17.95 5.88 -5.97
CA TYR A 102 18.68 4.71 -6.42
C TYR A 102 18.96 3.79 -5.23
N VAL A 103 18.53 2.55 -5.33
CA VAL A 103 18.71 1.52 -4.31
C VAL A 103 19.30 0.27 -4.93
N GLN A 104 20.09 -0.44 -4.11
CA GLN A 104 20.57 -1.77 -4.45
C GLN A 104 19.62 -2.79 -3.85
N THR A 105 19.09 -3.67 -4.68
CA THR A 105 18.20 -4.76 -4.24
C THR A 105 19.00 -6.04 -4.06
N SER A 106 18.62 -6.86 -3.09
CA SER A 106 19.24 -8.18 -2.88
C SER A 106 18.62 -9.29 -3.75
N GLU A 107 17.51 -8.99 -4.40
CA GLU A 107 16.66 -9.90 -5.15
C GLU A 107 16.25 -9.24 -6.48
N ALA A 108 15.73 -10.03 -7.43
CA ALA A 108 15.22 -9.45 -8.68
C ALA A 108 13.99 -8.57 -8.42
N ALA A 109 14.04 -7.31 -8.87
CA ALA A 109 12.98 -6.33 -8.72
C ALA A 109 12.16 -6.20 -10.01
N THR A 110 10.83 -6.13 -9.86
CA THR A 110 9.89 -5.91 -10.96
C THR A 110 9.26 -4.52 -10.88
N VAL A 111 9.07 -3.86 -12.02
CA VAL A 111 8.41 -2.53 -12.07
C VAL A 111 7.01 -2.60 -11.47
N GLY A 112 6.67 -1.65 -10.61
CA GLY A 112 5.40 -1.58 -9.89
C GLY A 112 5.32 -2.48 -8.65
N GLY A 113 6.36 -3.28 -8.38
CA GLY A 113 6.43 -4.11 -7.18
C GLY A 113 6.49 -3.28 -5.91
N GLN A 114 5.83 -3.75 -4.86
CA GLN A 114 5.91 -3.18 -3.52
C GLN A 114 7.32 -3.38 -2.95
N VAL A 115 7.87 -2.34 -2.33
CA VAL A 115 9.18 -2.41 -1.66
C VAL A 115 9.03 -2.99 -0.26
N TYR A 116 9.89 -3.95 0.08
CA TYR A 116 10.02 -4.51 1.42
C TYR A 116 11.40 -4.18 2.00
N VAL A 117 11.52 -4.22 3.33
CA VAL A 117 12.73 -3.87 4.06
C VAL A 117 13.06 -4.97 5.05
N ASP A 118 14.28 -5.49 5.01
CA ASP A 118 14.78 -6.45 5.97
C ASP A 118 14.91 -5.80 7.37
N LYS A 119 14.15 -6.30 8.34
CA LYS A 119 14.16 -5.82 9.72
C LYS A 119 15.51 -5.95 10.45
N THR A 120 16.45 -6.74 9.92
CA THR A 120 17.74 -7.00 10.57
C THR A 120 18.86 -6.05 10.15
N ASN A 121 18.68 -5.33 9.04
CA ASN A 121 19.76 -4.53 8.45
C ASN A 121 19.28 -3.37 7.57
N GLY A 122 17.97 -3.16 7.42
CA GLY A 122 17.41 -2.05 6.64
C GLY A 122 17.50 -2.22 5.12
N LYS A 123 18.04 -3.34 4.61
CA LYS A 123 18.20 -3.56 3.17
C LYS A 123 16.87 -3.69 2.46
N ILE A 124 16.87 -3.30 1.19
CA ILE A 124 15.73 -3.39 0.32
C ILE A 124 15.56 -4.83 -0.19
N LEU A 125 14.35 -5.34 -0.09
CA LEU A 125 13.89 -6.63 -0.57
C LEU A 125 12.78 -6.44 -1.62
N ALA A 126 12.71 -7.35 -2.59
CA ALA A 126 11.66 -7.35 -3.61
C ALA A 126 10.41 -8.14 -3.16
N ALA A 127 10.57 -9.01 -2.15
CA ALA A 127 9.47 -9.72 -1.49
C ALA A 127 9.59 -9.65 0.04
N ALA A 128 8.50 -9.95 0.74
CA ALA A 128 8.49 -9.96 2.21
C ALA A 128 9.44 -11.03 2.79
N GLY A 129 9.49 -12.23 2.22
CA GLY A 129 10.25 -13.34 2.81
C GLY A 129 9.92 -13.54 4.31
N SER A 130 10.92 -13.90 5.12
CA SER A 130 10.76 -14.09 6.58
C SER A 130 11.05 -12.84 7.41
N ASN A 131 11.81 -11.88 6.87
CA ASN A 131 12.32 -10.71 7.60
C ASN A 131 11.81 -9.37 7.03
N GLY A 132 11.11 -9.39 5.90
CA GLY A 132 10.70 -8.20 5.17
C GLY A 132 9.44 -7.55 5.74
N ILE A 133 9.58 -6.28 6.07
CA ILE A 133 8.50 -5.39 6.46
C ILE A 133 8.16 -4.51 5.25
N ALA A 134 6.87 -4.38 4.91
CA ALA A 134 6.46 -3.53 3.80
C ALA A 134 6.81 -2.05 4.10
N ALA A 135 7.40 -1.36 3.13
CA ALA A 135 7.59 0.11 3.16
C ALA A 135 6.40 0.79 2.47
N PRO A 136 5.40 1.29 3.20
CA PRO A 136 4.13 1.69 2.60
C PRO A 136 4.31 2.79 1.55
N GLY A 137 3.72 2.57 0.36
CA GLY A 137 3.73 3.53 -0.75
C GLY A 137 5.01 3.53 -1.60
N TRP A 138 6.09 2.89 -1.17
CA TRP A 138 7.30 2.75 -1.97
C TRP A 138 7.15 1.63 -3.00
N VAL A 139 7.38 1.96 -4.27
CA VAL A 139 7.33 1.01 -5.38
C VAL A 139 8.58 1.08 -6.24
N PHE A 140 8.95 -0.05 -6.85
CA PHE A 140 10.02 -0.10 -7.85
C PHE A 140 9.57 0.57 -9.15
N LYS A 141 10.39 1.48 -9.69
CA LYS A 141 10.17 2.16 -10.99
C LYS A 141 10.99 1.56 -12.12
N THR A 142 12.06 0.84 -11.79
CA THR A 142 12.92 0.14 -12.75
C THR A 142 13.04 -1.32 -12.35
N ALA A 143 13.06 -2.22 -13.33
CA ALA A 143 13.38 -3.63 -13.10
C ALA A 143 14.90 -3.84 -13.02
N GLY A 144 15.33 -4.85 -12.27
CA GLY A 144 16.74 -5.21 -12.13
C GLY A 144 16.93 -6.60 -11.55
N SER A 145 18.08 -7.20 -11.78
CA SER A 145 18.48 -8.45 -11.14
C SER A 145 18.99 -8.20 -9.72
N ALA A 146 19.26 -9.27 -8.97
CA ALA A 146 19.88 -9.16 -7.66
C ALA A 146 21.21 -8.38 -7.74
N ASN A 147 21.41 -7.44 -6.83
CA ASN A 147 22.52 -6.50 -6.73
C ASN A 147 22.55 -5.38 -7.79
N ASP A 148 21.59 -5.33 -8.72
CA ASP A 148 21.46 -4.20 -9.64
C ASP A 148 20.95 -2.95 -8.92
N MET A 149 21.35 -1.80 -9.47
CA MET A 149 20.83 -0.50 -9.07
C MET A 149 19.47 -0.27 -9.73
N VAL A 150 18.44 -0.09 -8.91
CA VAL A 150 17.07 0.19 -9.34
C VAL A 150 16.55 1.47 -8.71
N ILE A 151 15.50 2.06 -9.29
CA ILE A 151 14.87 3.26 -8.76
C ILE A 151 13.63 2.85 -7.95
N ILE A 152 13.49 3.41 -6.75
CA ILE A 152 12.26 3.38 -5.96
C ILE A 152 11.67 4.77 -5.84
N SER A 153 10.34 4.83 -5.76
CA SER A 153 9.60 6.08 -5.62
C SER A 153 8.29 5.85 -4.88
N ASN A 154 7.84 6.85 -4.12
CA ASN A 154 6.53 6.86 -3.46
C ASN A 154 5.69 8.11 -3.76
N TRP A 155 5.97 8.79 -4.87
CA TRP A 155 5.12 9.88 -5.38
C TRP A 155 3.79 9.39 -5.95
N SER A 156 3.73 8.13 -6.36
CA SER A 156 2.49 7.50 -6.80
C SER A 156 1.64 7.11 -5.60
N VAL A 157 0.33 7.26 -5.73
CA VAL A 157 -0.65 6.66 -4.82
C VAL A 157 -0.32 5.15 -4.73
N PRO A 158 -0.26 4.54 -3.53
CA PRO A 158 0.24 3.17 -3.37
C PRO A 158 -0.42 2.22 -4.37
N ALA A 159 0.38 1.40 -5.06
CA ALA A 159 -0.17 0.29 -5.84
C ALA A 159 -0.87 -0.65 -4.84
N GLY A 160 -2.21 -0.59 -4.78
CA GLY A 160 -3.01 -1.27 -3.76
C GLY A 160 -3.76 -0.36 -2.78
N SER A 161 -3.64 0.97 -2.86
CA SER A 161 -4.67 1.81 -2.27
C SER A 161 -5.92 1.71 -3.15
N THR A 162 -6.86 0.85 -2.75
CA THR A 162 -8.29 1.16 -2.81
C THR A 162 -8.56 2.42 -1.99
N GLY A 163 -7.95 3.54 -2.40
CA GLY A 163 -8.25 4.85 -1.87
C GLY A 163 -9.68 5.13 -2.26
N GLY A 164 -10.57 5.04 -1.28
CA GLY A 164 -11.95 5.50 -1.35
C GLY A 164 -11.98 7.01 -1.60
N GLY A 165 -11.68 7.38 -2.84
CA GLY A 165 -11.81 8.69 -3.42
C GLY A 165 -12.56 8.56 -4.74
N SER A 166 -13.70 7.86 -4.73
CA SER A 166 -14.58 7.72 -5.90
C SER A 166 -15.38 9.00 -6.11
N GLY A 167 -14.70 10.09 -6.47
CA GLY A 167 -15.35 11.26 -7.08
C GLY A 167 -15.44 11.16 -8.61
N GLY A 168 -14.79 10.16 -9.20
CA GLY A 168 -14.83 9.88 -10.64
C GLY A 168 -15.93 8.86 -11.00
N PRO A 169 -16.51 8.93 -12.22
CA PRO A 169 -17.39 7.90 -12.72
C PRO A 169 -16.70 6.54 -12.69
N VAL A 170 -17.37 5.53 -12.13
CA VAL A 170 -16.90 4.14 -12.19
C VAL A 170 -17.10 3.64 -13.63
N ASP A 171 -16.01 3.33 -14.32
CA ASP A 171 -16.07 2.73 -15.66
C ASP A 171 -16.55 1.27 -15.58
N LEU A 172 -17.74 1.02 -16.09
CA LEU A 172 -18.39 -0.29 -16.14
C LEU A 172 -18.39 -0.88 -17.56
N SER A 173 -17.70 -0.27 -18.51
CA SER A 173 -17.75 -0.64 -19.94
C SER A 173 -17.24 -2.05 -20.26
N ASN A 174 -16.46 -2.65 -19.35
CA ASN A 174 -15.91 -4.00 -19.50
C ASN A 174 -16.53 -5.04 -18.56
N VAL A 175 -17.63 -4.69 -17.85
CA VAL A 175 -18.38 -5.67 -17.05
C VAL A 175 -19.22 -6.53 -18.02
N THR A 176 -18.70 -7.71 -18.36
CA THR A 176 -19.32 -8.63 -19.33
C THR A 176 -20.12 -9.76 -18.68
N GLY A 177 -20.52 -9.59 -17.41
CA GLY A 177 -21.32 -10.55 -16.65
C GLY A 177 -22.29 -9.87 -15.67
N THR A 178 -22.87 -10.63 -14.74
CA THR A 178 -23.79 -10.07 -13.74
C THR A 178 -23.03 -9.27 -12.68
N LEU A 179 -23.57 -8.09 -12.31
CA LEU A 179 -23.06 -7.31 -11.20
C LEU A 179 -23.77 -7.72 -9.90
N GLY A 180 -23.01 -8.11 -8.87
CA GLY A 180 -23.57 -8.46 -7.57
C GLY A 180 -24.23 -7.27 -6.88
N VAL A 181 -25.24 -7.53 -6.03
CA VAL A 181 -26.04 -6.49 -5.35
C VAL A 181 -25.15 -5.50 -4.57
N ALA A 182 -24.11 -6.00 -3.89
CA ALA A 182 -23.17 -5.19 -3.13
C ALA A 182 -22.38 -4.17 -3.97
N ASN A 183 -22.31 -4.36 -5.29
CA ASN A 183 -21.63 -3.47 -6.23
C ASN A 183 -22.62 -2.60 -7.03
N GLY A 184 -23.91 -2.62 -6.66
CA GLY A 184 -24.95 -1.80 -7.27
C GLY A 184 -25.00 -0.38 -6.70
N GLY A 185 -25.62 0.53 -7.45
CA GLY A 185 -25.78 1.94 -7.06
C GLY A 185 -26.80 2.22 -5.94
N THR A 186 -27.36 1.18 -5.31
CA THR A 186 -28.38 1.31 -4.26
C THR A 186 -27.81 1.39 -2.84
N GLY A 187 -26.50 1.15 -2.66
CA GLY A 187 -25.85 1.14 -1.35
C GLY A 187 -26.21 -0.08 -0.47
N ALA A 188 -26.84 -1.10 -1.03
CA ALA A 188 -27.31 -2.29 -0.33
C ALA A 188 -26.40 -3.51 -0.57
N THR A 189 -26.29 -4.41 0.41
CA THR A 189 -25.59 -5.70 0.27
C THR A 189 -26.54 -6.90 0.15
N THR A 190 -27.86 -6.68 0.31
CA THR A 190 -28.89 -7.71 0.19
C THR A 190 -29.96 -7.30 -0.82
N ALA A 191 -30.61 -8.29 -1.46
CA ALA A 191 -31.65 -8.03 -2.46
C ALA A 191 -32.86 -7.30 -1.88
N GLU A 192 -33.22 -7.56 -0.63
CA GLU A 192 -34.31 -6.88 0.06
C GLU A 192 -34.04 -5.39 0.26
N ALA A 193 -32.88 -5.05 0.83
CA ALA A 193 -32.50 -3.65 1.02
C ALA A 193 -32.38 -2.91 -0.33
N ALA A 194 -31.92 -3.58 -1.39
CA ALA A 194 -31.86 -3.01 -2.72
C ALA A 194 -33.26 -2.66 -3.28
N ARG A 195 -34.27 -3.53 -3.07
CA ARG A 195 -35.66 -3.24 -3.48
C ARG A 195 -36.25 -2.04 -2.72
N THR A 196 -35.97 -1.95 -1.41
CA THR A 196 -36.39 -0.82 -0.58
C THR A 196 -35.76 0.48 -1.04
N ALA A 197 -34.45 0.49 -1.33
CA ALA A 197 -33.74 1.67 -1.83
C ALA A 197 -34.25 2.15 -3.21
N LEU A 198 -34.74 1.24 -4.04
CA LEU A 198 -35.39 1.53 -5.32
C LEU A 198 -36.88 1.92 -5.18
N GLY A 199 -37.45 1.85 -3.97
CA GLY A 199 -38.85 2.21 -3.72
C GLY A 199 -39.88 1.23 -4.31
N LEU A 200 -39.50 -0.03 -4.54
CA LEU A 200 -40.36 -1.00 -5.27
C LEU A 200 -41.50 -1.59 -4.43
N GLY A 201 -41.49 -1.41 -3.10
CA GLY A 201 -42.51 -1.90 -2.17
C GLY A 201 -42.65 -3.43 -2.08
N ASP A 202 -43.61 -3.90 -1.29
CA ASP A 202 -43.80 -5.34 -1.00
C ASP A 202 -44.36 -6.13 -2.20
N ILE A 203 -44.96 -5.44 -3.18
CA ILE A 203 -45.48 -6.09 -4.39
C ILE A 203 -44.37 -6.71 -5.23
N ALA A 204 -43.14 -6.19 -5.13
CA ALA A 204 -41.99 -6.62 -5.91
C ALA A 204 -41.53 -8.06 -5.61
N THR A 205 -42.01 -8.69 -4.53
CA THR A 205 -41.70 -10.08 -4.16
C THR A 205 -42.85 -11.05 -4.35
N GLN A 206 -44.04 -10.57 -4.73
CA GLN A 206 -45.22 -11.42 -4.84
C GLN A 206 -45.24 -12.14 -6.19
N ASN A 207 -45.50 -13.45 -6.15
CA ASN A 207 -45.61 -14.27 -7.36
C ASN A 207 -47.05 -14.24 -7.91
N THR A 208 -47.21 -14.42 -9.22
CA THR A 208 -48.53 -14.63 -9.82
C THR A 208 -48.91 -16.12 -9.79
N PRO A 209 -50.18 -16.48 -9.47
CA PRO A 209 -51.26 -15.60 -9.05
C PRO A 209 -51.03 -15.02 -7.64
N LEU A 210 -51.42 -13.75 -7.44
CA LEU A 210 -51.23 -13.05 -6.17
C LEU A 210 -52.02 -13.73 -5.04
N PRO A 211 -51.45 -13.87 -3.83
CA PRO A 211 -52.17 -14.37 -2.67
C PRO A 211 -53.40 -13.51 -2.33
N VAL A 212 -54.45 -14.14 -1.77
CA VAL A 212 -55.70 -13.48 -1.37
C VAL A 212 -55.43 -12.28 -0.44
N ALA A 213 -54.49 -12.44 0.50
CA ALA A 213 -54.07 -11.40 1.45
C ALA A 213 -53.54 -10.10 0.81
N ASN A 214 -53.09 -10.18 -0.44
CA ASN A 214 -52.55 -9.04 -1.19
C ASN A 214 -53.51 -8.58 -2.30
N GLY A 215 -54.73 -9.14 -2.32
CA GLY A 215 -55.80 -8.73 -3.23
C GLY A 215 -56.59 -7.54 -2.69
N GLY A 216 -57.38 -6.90 -3.57
CA GLY A 216 -58.19 -5.73 -3.22
C GLY A 216 -59.44 -6.02 -2.35
N THR A 217 -59.61 -7.25 -1.86
CA THR A 217 -60.81 -7.65 -1.09
C THR A 217 -60.68 -7.38 0.41
N GLY A 218 -59.48 -7.04 0.91
CA GLY A 218 -59.22 -6.86 2.34
C GLY A 218 -59.29 -8.15 3.18
N ALA A 219 -59.34 -9.31 2.55
CA ALA A 219 -59.40 -10.61 3.21
C ALA A 219 -58.04 -11.34 3.14
N THR A 220 -57.72 -12.15 4.15
CA THR A 220 -56.54 -13.02 4.17
C THR A 220 -56.84 -14.47 3.78
N ASP A 221 -58.11 -14.83 3.62
CA ASP A 221 -58.58 -16.16 3.23
C ASP A 221 -59.65 -16.11 2.13
N ALA A 222 -59.82 -17.25 1.44
CA ALA A 222 -60.72 -17.35 0.30
C ALA A 222 -62.21 -17.22 0.67
N ALA A 223 -62.61 -17.60 1.88
CA ALA A 223 -64.02 -17.53 2.28
C ALA A 223 -64.46 -16.07 2.46
N ASN A 224 -63.68 -15.31 3.24
CA ASN A 224 -63.90 -13.88 3.44
C ASN A 224 -63.74 -13.09 2.13
N ALA A 225 -62.79 -13.47 1.27
CA ALA A 225 -62.65 -12.83 -0.05
C ALA A 225 -63.91 -13.01 -0.91
N ARG A 226 -64.52 -14.20 -0.92
CA ARG A 226 -65.79 -14.43 -1.64
C ARG A 226 -66.95 -13.63 -1.05
N THR A 227 -67.03 -13.55 0.28
CA THR A 227 -68.03 -12.71 0.97
C THR A 227 -67.85 -11.24 0.59
N ASN A 228 -66.63 -10.71 0.60
CA ASN A 228 -66.34 -9.31 0.31
C ASN A 228 -66.55 -8.93 -1.17
N LEU A 229 -66.44 -9.90 -2.09
CA LEU A 229 -66.79 -9.73 -3.50
C LEU A 229 -68.30 -9.81 -3.76
N GLY A 230 -69.12 -10.11 -2.75
CA GLY A 230 -70.56 -10.33 -2.91
C GLY A 230 -70.90 -11.66 -3.60
N ALA A 231 -69.91 -12.50 -3.90
CA ALA A 231 -70.09 -13.79 -4.58
C ALA A 231 -70.71 -14.87 -3.66
N ALA A 232 -70.77 -14.63 -2.35
CA ALA A 232 -71.42 -15.51 -1.38
C ALA A 232 -72.89 -15.13 -1.10
N ALA A 233 -73.43 -14.07 -1.72
CA ALA A 233 -74.82 -13.63 -1.57
C ALA A 233 -75.60 -13.85 -2.88
N SER A 234 -75.81 -15.10 -3.24
CA SER A 234 -76.86 -15.49 -4.19
C SER A 234 -77.40 -16.85 -3.76
N GLU A 235 -78.51 -16.82 -3.02
CA GLU A 235 -79.53 -17.89 -3.13
C GLU A 235 -80.40 -17.62 -4.37
#